data_AF-A0A2D1ST48-F1
#
_entry.id   AF-A0A2D1ST48-F1
#
_cell.length_a   1.000
_cell.length_b   1.000
_cell.length_c   1.000
_cell.angle_alpha   90.00
_cell.angle_beta   90.00
_cell.angle_gamma   90.00
#
_symmetry.space_group_name_H-M   'P 1'
#
loop_
_entity.id
_entity.type
_entity.pdbx_description
1 polymer ?
#
loop_
_entity_poly.entity_id
_entity_poly.type
_entity_poly.pdbx_seq_one_letter_code
_entity_poly.pdbx_strand_id
1 'polypeptide(L)'
;MWKIINHKLVQTTDESRTRYKTRISAALIEQLKELAAEHNTHIGYLLENGYLNLLQGETISYNKKNRPKDRVEFRTTCDEQLLAHLKDFAKQQQLNLNDVIEESVKYIQFDEVKNASWRYRVEL
;
A
#
# COMPACT_ATOMS: atom_id res chain seq x y z
N MET A 1 -14.49 8.49 5.49
CA MET A 1 -14.77 9.44 4.40
C MET A 1 -16.03 10.21 4.74
N TRP A 2 -16.31 11.28 4.03
CA TRP A 2 -17.57 12.01 4.16
C TRP A 2 -18.29 12.00 2.82
N LYS A 3 -19.62 11.87 2.86
CA LYS A 3 -20.45 11.92 1.65
C LYS A 3 -21.54 12.96 1.82
N ILE A 4 -21.84 13.70 0.76
CA ILE A 4 -23.00 14.58 0.72
C ILE A 4 -24.22 13.76 0.31
N ILE A 5 -25.20 13.61 1.20
CA ILE A 5 -26.46 12.90 0.93
C ILE A 5 -27.60 13.85 1.28
N ASN A 6 -28.44 14.19 0.31
CA ASN A 6 -29.57 15.12 0.50
C ASN A 6 -29.15 16.45 1.16
N HIS A 7 -28.06 17.07 0.68
CA HIS A 7 -27.47 18.30 1.22
C HIS A 7 -26.96 18.20 2.68
N LYS A 8 -26.79 17.00 3.23
CA LYS A 8 -26.20 16.77 4.55
C LYS A 8 -24.87 16.05 4.42
N LEU A 9 -23.90 16.47 5.23
CA LEU A 9 -22.61 15.79 5.34
C LEU A 9 -22.77 14.59 6.27
N VAL A 10 -22.61 13.38 5.73
CA VAL A 10 -22.74 12.12 6.47
C VAL A 10 -21.37 11.45 6.53
N GLN A 11 -20.96 11.04 7.73
CA GLN A 11 -19.74 10.27 7.91
C GLN A 11 -19.98 8.84 7.44
N THR A 12 -19.13 8.34 6.55
CA THR A 12 -19.22 6.97 6.04
C THR A 12 -17.86 6.27 6.09
N THR A 13 -17.92 4.95 5.92
CA THR A 13 -16.73 4.10 5.80
C THR A 13 -16.40 3.93 4.32
N ASP A 14 -15.10 3.84 4.03
CA ASP A 14 -14.62 3.57 2.67
C ASP A 14 -14.68 2.06 2.41
N GLU A 15 -15.70 1.62 1.68
CA GLU A 15 -15.97 0.20 1.40
C GLU A 15 -14.94 -0.43 0.44
N SER A 16 -14.23 0.39 -0.35
CA SER A 16 -13.15 -0.08 -1.23
C SER A 16 -11.94 -0.60 -0.47
N ARG A 17 -11.79 -0.20 0.80
CA ARG A 17 -10.59 -0.46 1.59
C ARG A 17 -10.74 -1.69 2.46
N THR A 18 -9.86 -2.65 2.25
CA THR A 18 -9.80 -3.87 3.05
C THR A 18 -8.55 -3.90 3.94
N ARG A 19 -8.69 -4.46 5.14
CA ARG A 19 -7.54 -4.73 6.01
C ARG A 19 -6.91 -6.04 5.59
N TYR A 20 -5.60 -6.06 5.43
CA TYR A 20 -4.87 -7.28 5.14
C TYR A 20 -3.67 -7.47 6.07
N LYS A 21 -3.21 -8.71 6.12
CA LYS A 21 -2.09 -9.16 6.94
C LYS A 21 -1.01 -9.70 6.02
N THR A 22 0.23 -9.28 6.24
CA THR A 22 1.41 -9.71 5.49
C THR A 22 2.60 -9.87 6.43
N ARG A 23 3.76 -10.29 5.91
CA ARG A 23 5.02 -10.27 6.64
C ARG A 23 6.07 -9.51 5.87
N ILE A 24 6.61 -8.47 6.50
CA ILE A 24 7.58 -7.54 5.91
C ILE A 24 8.77 -7.43 6.88
N SER A 25 9.97 -7.21 6.35
CA SER A 25 11.19 -6.90 7.13
C SER A 25 10.90 -5.84 8.21
N ALA A 26 11.34 -6.11 9.44
CA ALA A 26 11.20 -5.17 10.53
C ALA A 26 11.94 -3.85 10.24
N ALA A 27 13.14 -3.94 9.66
CA ALA A 27 13.90 -2.75 9.25
C ALA A 27 13.13 -1.91 8.21
N LEU A 28 12.49 -2.56 7.24
CA LEU A 28 11.68 -1.86 6.23
C LEU A 28 10.44 -1.19 6.85
N ILE A 29 9.83 -1.80 7.87
CA ILE A 29 8.69 -1.19 8.58
C ILE A 29 9.12 0.10 9.29
N GLU A 30 10.27 0.11 9.96
CA GLU A 30 10.78 1.33 10.60
C GLU A 30 11.09 2.41 9.56
N GLN A 31 11.74 2.06 8.44
CA GLN A 31 11.95 2.99 7.33
C GLN A 31 10.63 3.57 6.80
N LEU A 32 9.61 2.74 6.60
CA LEU A 32 8.30 3.20 6.13
C LEU A 32 7.59 4.11 7.14
N LYS A 33 7.82 3.94 8.44
CA LYS A 33 7.30 4.87 9.47
C LYS A 33 7.96 6.24 9.37
N GLU A 34 9.27 6.28 9.21
CA GLU A 34 10.03 7.53 9.04
C GLU A 34 9.55 8.28 7.79
N LEU A 35 9.47 7.59 6.65
CA LEU A 35 8.96 8.15 5.40
C LEU A 35 7.49 8.62 5.53
N ALA A 36 6.65 7.86 6.22
CA ALA A 36 5.26 8.26 6.43
C ALA A 36 5.14 9.55 7.25
N ALA A 37 5.99 9.71 8.27
CA ALA A 37 6.05 10.92 9.07
C ALA A 37 6.58 12.11 8.25
N GLU A 38 7.66 11.92 7.49
CA GLU A 38 8.28 12.95 6.65
C GLU A 38 7.31 13.49 5.59
N HIS A 39 6.57 12.61 4.93
CA HIS A 39 5.65 12.97 3.85
C HIS A 39 4.20 13.19 4.32
N ASN A 40 3.95 13.28 5.63
CA ASN A 40 2.62 13.47 6.20
C ASN A 40 1.57 12.50 5.61
N THR A 41 1.87 11.20 5.66
CA THR A 41 1.04 10.12 5.10
C THR A 41 0.98 8.92 6.04
N HIS A 42 0.42 7.80 5.58
CA HIS A 42 0.36 6.51 6.28
C HIS A 42 1.09 5.45 5.47
N ILE A 43 1.67 4.46 6.15
CA ILE A 43 2.36 3.33 5.50
C ILE A 43 1.47 2.63 4.47
N GLY A 44 0.17 2.47 4.75
CA GLY A 44 -0.76 1.88 3.78
C GLY A 44 -0.85 2.65 2.46
N TYR A 45 -0.79 3.98 2.50
CA TYR A 45 -0.81 4.82 1.30
C TYR A 45 0.51 4.82 0.56
N LEU A 46 1.65 4.77 1.27
CA LEU A 46 2.96 4.56 0.68
C LEU A 46 2.99 3.23 -0.11
N LEU A 47 2.56 2.15 0.54
CA LEU A 47 2.51 0.83 -0.07
C LEU A 47 1.54 0.79 -1.26
N GLU A 48 0.34 1.37 -1.15
CA GLU A 48 -0.61 1.46 -2.27
C GLU A 48 0.00 2.14 -3.50
N ASN A 49 0.69 3.27 -3.29
CA ASN A 49 1.36 3.98 -4.38
C ASN A 49 2.46 3.11 -5.01
N GLY A 50 3.31 2.48 -4.20
CA GLY A 50 4.32 1.54 -4.68
C GLY A 50 3.73 0.36 -5.45
N TYR A 51 2.60 -0.19 -5.02
CA TYR A 51 1.90 -1.27 -5.74
C TYR A 51 1.40 -0.82 -7.11
N LEU A 52 0.74 0.34 -7.17
CA LEU A 52 0.23 0.90 -8.43
C LEU A 52 1.36 1.11 -9.44
N ASN A 53 2.44 1.73 -9.01
CA ASN A 53 3.57 2.05 -9.88
C ASN A 53 4.34 0.81 -10.32
N LEU A 54 4.49 -0.18 -9.44
CA LEU A 54 5.06 -1.49 -9.81
C LEU A 54 4.21 -2.19 -10.87
N LEU A 55 2.88 -2.21 -10.70
CA LEU A 55 1.96 -2.87 -11.63
C LEU A 55 1.94 -2.19 -13.00
N GLN A 56 2.08 -0.86 -13.06
CA GLN A 56 2.20 -0.11 -14.32
C GLN A 56 3.47 -0.45 -15.10
N GLY A 57 4.55 -0.82 -14.42
CA GLY A 57 5.81 -1.22 -15.05
C GLY A 57 5.84 -2.65 -15.62
N GLU A 58 4.80 -3.45 -15.36
CA GLU A 58 4.56 -4.84 -15.78
C GLU A 58 5.68 -5.87 -15.50
N THR A 59 6.82 -5.44 -14.98
CA THR A 59 8.01 -6.27 -14.75
C THR A 59 8.63 -5.96 -13.39
N ILE A 60 9.18 -7.00 -12.77
CA ILE A 60 9.83 -6.91 -11.47
C ILE A 60 11.21 -7.55 -11.53
N SER A 61 12.25 -6.77 -11.26
CA SER A 61 13.62 -7.29 -11.14
C SER A 61 13.88 -7.69 -9.69
N TYR A 62 13.72 -8.99 -9.37
CA TYR A 62 13.86 -9.48 -8.00
C TYR A 62 14.92 -10.58 -7.86
N ASN A 63 15.89 -10.35 -6.96
CA ASN A 63 16.90 -11.35 -6.61
C ASN A 63 16.53 -12.04 -5.28
N LYS A 64 16.15 -13.31 -5.36
CA LYS A 64 15.79 -14.15 -4.20
C LYS A 64 16.89 -14.27 -3.14
N LYS A 65 18.16 -14.02 -3.48
CA LYS A 65 19.28 -14.02 -2.54
C LYS A 65 19.23 -12.87 -1.53
N ASN A 66 18.54 -11.78 -1.88
CA ASN A 66 18.43 -10.57 -1.06
C ASN A 66 17.21 -10.59 -0.13
N ARG A 67 16.54 -11.75 0.01
CA ARG A 67 15.37 -11.90 0.87
C ARG A 67 15.69 -11.55 2.32
N PRO A 68 14.92 -10.65 2.95
CA PRO A 68 15.12 -10.34 4.36
C PRO A 68 14.79 -11.55 5.24
N LYS A 69 15.53 -11.69 6.34
CA LYS A 69 15.38 -12.77 7.32
C LYS A 69 14.60 -12.34 8.56
N ASP A 70 14.28 -11.06 8.68
CA ASP A 70 13.68 -10.40 9.84
C ASP A 70 12.19 -10.07 9.61
N ARG A 71 11.51 -10.82 8.74
CA ARG A 71 10.10 -10.57 8.42
C ARG A 71 9.18 -10.78 9.62
N VAL A 72 8.52 -9.72 10.08
CA VAL A 72 7.52 -9.73 11.16
C VAL A 72 6.12 -9.55 10.60
N GLU A 73 5.10 -9.90 11.38
CA GLU A 73 3.71 -9.70 10.98
C GLU A 73 3.35 -8.21 10.91
N PHE A 74 2.77 -7.79 9.80
CA PHE A 74 2.35 -6.42 9.57
C PHE A 74 0.89 -6.38 9.08
N ARG A 75 0.10 -5.45 9.63
CA ARG A 75 -1.30 -5.23 9.24
C ARG A 75 -1.49 -3.80 8.81
N THR A 76 -2.12 -3.61 7.66
CA THR A 76 -2.49 -2.29 7.14
C THR A 76 -3.77 -2.40 6.31
N THR A 77 -4.18 -1.31 5.68
CA THR A 77 -5.32 -1.26 4.75
C THR A 77 -4.85 -0.95 3.35
N CYS A 78 -5.48 -1.58 2.36
CA CYS A 78 -5.27 -1.35 0.94
C CYS A 78 -6.63 -1.20 0.25
N ASP A 79 -6.67 -0.59 -0.93
CA ASP A 79 -7.74 -0.83 -1.89
C ASP A 79 -7.82 -2.34 -2.22
N GLU A 80 -9.02 -2.91 -2.19
CA GLU A 80 -9.24 -4.35 -2.36
C GLU A 80 -8.88 -4.84 -3.76
N GLN A 81 -9.25 -4.09 -4.80
CA GLN A 81 -8.98 -4.47 -6.18
C GLN A 81 -7.48 -4.39 -6.48
N LEU A 82 -6.82 -3.34 -6.00
CA LEU A 82 -5.37 -3.20 -6.10
C LEU A 82 -4.64 -4.36 -5.43
N LEU A 83 -5.08 -4.77 -4.23
CA LEU A 83 -4.49 -5.91 -3.53
C LEU A 83 -4.73 -7.23 -4.28
N ALA A 84 -5.88 -7.39 -4.93
CA ALA A 84 -6.16 -8.55 -5.79
C ALA A 84 -5.21 -8.59 -7.00
N HIS A 85 -5.06 -7.47 -7.71
CA HIS A 85 -4.14 -7.36 -8.84
C HIS A 85 -2.69 -7.64 -8.42
N LEU A 86 -2.25 -7.13 -7.27
CA LEU A 86 -0.91 -7.40 -6.76
C LEU A 86 -0.68 -8.90 -6.47
N LYS A 87 -1.71 -9.60 -5.96
CA LYS A 87 -1.64 -11.06 -5.76
C LYS A 87 -1.51 -11.81 -7.07
N ASP A 88 -2.25 -11.41 -8.10
CA ASP A 88 -2.20 -12.07 -9.39
C ASP A 88 -0.88 -11.79 -10.11
N PHE A 89 -0.37 -10.56 -10.03
CA PHE A 89 0.97 -10.20 -10.48
C PHE A 89 2.05 -11.07 -9.80
N ALA A 90 1.99 -11.25 -8.48
CA ALA A 90 2.94 -12.11 -7.77
C ALA A 90 2.91 -13.56 -8.28
N LYS A 91 1.72 -14.11 -8.59
CA LYS A 91 1.59 -15.45 -9.19
C LYS A 91 2.20 -15.50 -10.58
N GLN A 92 1.92 -14.51 -11.43
CA GLN A 92 2.46 -14.42 -12.80
C GLN A 92 3.99 -14.37 -12.81
N GLN A 93 4.57 -13.61 -11.87
CA GLN A 93 6.03 -13.46 -11.71
C GLN A 93 6.67 -14.61 -10.92
N GLN A 94 5.89 -15.60 -10.45
CA GLN A 94 6.36 -16.72 -9.63
C GLN A 94 7.11 -16.28 -8.36
N LEU A 95 6.60 -15.21 -7.72
CA LEU A 95 7.10 -14.65 -6.48
C LEU A 95 6.07 -14.78 -5.36
N ASN A 96 6.55 -14.79 -4.11
CA ASN A 96 5.65 -14.70 -2.97
C ASN A 96 5.14 -13.25 -2.86
N LEU A 97 3.88 -13.07 -2.46
CA LEU A 97 3.30 -11.72 -2.28
C LEU A 97 4.17 -10.82 -1.39
N ASN A 98 4.76 -11.35 -0.32
CA ASN A 98 5.65 -10.58 0.56
C ASN A 98 6.91 -10.07 -0.17
N ASP A 99 7.46 -10.85 -1.12
CA ASP A 99 8.61 -10.41 -1.93
C ASP A 99 8.19 -9.22 -2.81
N VAL A 100 7.02 -9.30 -3.44
CA VAL A 100 6.48 -8.25 -4.30
C VAL A 100 6.15 -6.98 -3.49
N ILE A 101 5.56 -7.13 -2.31
CA ILE A 101 5.25 -6.01 -1.42
C ILE A 101 6.53 -5.27 -1.01
N GLU A 102 7.57 -5.99 -0.58
CA GLU A 102 8.84 -5.37 -0.19
C GLU A 102 9.53 -4.68 -1.36
N GLU A 103 9.54 -5.32 -2.54
CA GLU A 103 10.14 -4.76 -3.74
C GLU A 103 9.38 -3.52 -4.25
N SER A 104 8.06 -3.47 -4.06
CA SER A 104 7.21 -2.34 -4.47
C SER A 104 7.58 -1.01 -3.80
N VAL A 105 8.26 -1.05 -2.64
CA VAL A 105 8.70 0.16 -1.93
C VAL A 105 9.65 1.01 -2.79
N LYS A 106 10.38 0.39 -3.72
CA LYS A 106 11.29 1.10 -4.65
C LYS A 106 10.55 1.94 -5.69
N TYR A 107 9.25 1.71 -5.86
CA TYR A 107 8.41 2.36 -6.87
C TYR A 107 7.52 3.45 -6.26
N ILE A 108 7.72 3.78 -4.99
CA ILE A 108 6.98 4.87 -4.34
C ILE A 108 7.39 6.20 -4.99
N GLN A 109 6.39 6.95 -5.43
CA GLN A 109 6.52 8.32 -5.90
C GLN A 109 5.86 9.24 -4.88
N PHE A 110 6.68 9.82 -3.99
CA PHE A 110 6.21 10.52 -2.80
C PHE A 110 5.27 11.70 -3.08
N ASP A 111 5.47 12.39 -4.22
CA ASP A 111 4.63 13.52 -4.64
C ASP A 111 3.19 13.10 -5.01
N GLU A 112 2.96 11.82 -5.27
CA GLU A 112 1.67 11.26 -5.67
C GLU A 112 0.99 10.47 -4.55
N VAL A 113 1.61 10.40 -3.36
CA VAL A 113 1.07 9.64 -2.23
C VAL A 113 -0.07 10.43 -1.59
N LYS A 114 -1.17 9.73 -1.28
CA LYS A 114 -2.30 10.29 -0.51
C LYS A 114 -1.80 10.84 0.83
N ASN A 115 -2.18 12.07 1.16
CA ASN A 115 -1.86 12.63 2.47
C ASN A 115 -2.61 11.90 3.61
N ALA A 116 -2.16 12.12 4.86
CA ALA A 116 -2.75 11.50 6.04
C ALA A 116 -4.23 11.85 6.25
N SER A 117 -4.65 13.02 5.76
CA SER A 117 -6.01 13.53 5.85
C SER A 117 -6.95 12.97 4.78
N TRP A 118 -6.46 12.16 3.82
CA TRP A 118 -7.27 11.58 2.74
C TRP A 118 -8.49 10.79 3.22
N ARG A 119 -8.38 10.18 4.41
CA ARG A 119 -9.49 9.49 5.09
C ARG A 119 -10.72 10.40 5.30
N TYR A 120 -10.52 11.71 5.38
CA TYR A 120 -11.55 12.73 5.61
C TYR A 120 -12.00 13.45 4.33
N ARG A 121 -11.63 12.93 3.14
CA ARG A 121 -12.13 13.47 1.87
C ARG A 121 -13.66 13.48 1.81
N VAL A 122 -14.20 14.44 1.06
CA VAL A 122 -15.63 14.58 0.78
C VAL A 122 -15.89 14.07 -0.63
N GLU A 123 -16.81 13.13 -0.77
CA GLU A 123 -17.32 12.66 -2.06
C GLU A 123 -18.71 13.24 -2.33
N LEU A 124 -18.93 13.64 -3.60
CA LEU A 124 -20.17 14.21 -4.10
C LEU A 124 -21.18 13.12 -4.47
#